data_AF-A0A348WAS0-F1
#
_entry.id   AF-A0A348WAS0-F1
#
_cell.length_a   1.000
_cell.length_b   1.000
_cell.length_c   1.000
_cell.angle_alpha   90.00
_cell.angle_beta   90.00
_cell.angle_gamma   90.00
#
_symmetry.space_group_name_H-M   'P 1'
#
loop_
_entity.id
_entity.type
_entity.pdbx_description
1 polymer ?
#
loop_
_entity_poly.entity_id
_entity_poly.type
_entity_poly.pdbx_seq_one_letter_code
_entity_poly.pdbx_strand_id
1 'polypeptide(L)'
;MDQTTAKLSGLIVSRICHDLISPVGAINNGLELLDLSHSAQGAEFTLIRDSAAQATSRIRFFRLAFGAAHKDQAVSAPEMTSLLRHCFPGPLRVTWEVEETLIRPRAKVACLAILCLDRCLPYGGEIRVAPHGAALAITTQSEGLRAHDPYWSLLDGRPIPEDLPPAEVQFALLPHTAQRNDLKLSAQHTDDYAQISI
;
A
#
# COMPACT_ATOMS: atom_id res chain seq x y z
N MET A 1 -15.62 -0.94 -22.53
CA MET A 1 -14.61 -1.12 -21.46
C MET A 1 -14.07 -2.53 -21.60
N ASP A 2 -12.75 -2.69 -21.59
CA ASP A 2 -12.10 -4.01 -21.60
C ASP A 2 -12.53 -4.81 -20.35
N GLN A 3 -12.90 -6.08 -20.54
CA GLN A 3 -13.35 -6.98 -19.47
C GLN A 3 -12.30 -7.12 -18.36
N THR A 4 -11.01 -7.05 -18.72
CA THR A 4 -9.89 -7.03 -17.77
C THR A 4 -9.93 -5.79 -16.88
N THR A 5 -10.23 -4.62 -17.46
CA THR A 5 -10.32 -3.36 -16.70
C THR A 5 -11.45 -3.41 -15.68
N ALA A 6 -12.64 -3.88 -16.09
CA ALA A 6 -13.79 -4.01 -15.18
C ALA A 6 -13.50 -4.99 -14.03
N LYS A 7 -12.86 -6.12 -14.33
CA LYS A 7 -12.43 -7.11 -13.32
C LYS A 7 -11.46 -6.50 -12.31
N LEU A 8 -10.39 -5.84 -12.77
CA LEU A 8 -9.41 -5.21 -11.89
C LEU A 8 -10.05 -4.11 -11.03
N SER A 9 -10.97 -3.31 -11.58
CA SER A 9 -11.73 -2.33 -10.80
C SER A 9 -12.55 -2.98 -9.69
N GLY A 10 -13.21 -4.12 -9.96
CA GLY A 10 -13.94 -4.88 -8.94
C GLY A 10 -13.02 -5.38 -7.81
N LEU A 11 -11.85 -5.91 -8.16
CA LEU A 11 -10.84 -6.36 -7.18
C LEU A 11 -10.32 -5.19 -6.32
N ILE A 12 -10.05 -4.03 -6.92
CA ILE A 12 -9.63 -2.82 -6.19
C ILE A 12 -10.71 -2.40 -5.18
N VAL A 13 -11.97 -2.34 -5.60
CA VAL A 13 -13.08 -1.96 -4.71
C VAL A 13 -13.20 -2.95 -3.56
N SER A 14 -13.15 -4.25 -3.85
CA SER A 14 -13.20 -5.29 -2.81
C SER A 14 -12.04 -5.15 -1.82
N ARG A 15 -10.83 -4.85 -2.29
CA ARG A 15 -9.65 -4.64 -1.42
C ARG A 15 -9.81 -3.41 -0.53
N ILE A 16 -10.26 -2.29 -1.10
CA ILE A 16 -10.48 -1.05 -0.34
C ILE A 16 -11.56 -1.26 0.73
N CYS A 17 -12.68 -1.88 0.39
CA CYS A 17 -13.75 -2.17 1.34
C CYS A 17 -13.27 -3.07 2.48
N HIS A 18 -12.53 -4.13 2.17
CA HIS A 18 -11.96 -5.02 3.17
C HIS A 18 -11.03 -4.28 4.15
N ASP A 19 -10.07 -3.50 3.64
CA ASP A 19 -9.08 -2.86 4.49
C ASP A 19 -9.65 -1.70 5.32
N LEU A 20 -10.79 -1.14 4.92
CA LEU A 20 -11.48 -0.08 5.66
C LEU A 20 -12.53 -0.62 6.66
N ILE A 21 -12.97 -1.88 6.54
CA ILE A 21 -14.05 -2.40 7.39
C ILE A 21 -13.66 -2.43 8.87
N SER A 22 -12.41 -2.81 9.16
CA SER A 22 -11.90 -2.94 10.53
C SER A 22 -11.80 -1.59 11.25
N PRO A 23 -11.09 -0.57 10.72
CA PRO A 23 -11.01 0.72 11.39
C PRO A 23 -12.37 1.43 11.48
N VAL A 24 -13.26 1.25 10.49
CA VAL A 24 -14.63 1.81 10.58
C VAL A 24 -15.46 1.10 11.66
N GLY A 25 -15.34 -0.23 11.77
CA GLY A 25 -15.99 -1.00 12.83
C GLY A 25 -15.51 -0.58 14.23
N ALA A 26 -14.21 -0.36 14.40
CA ALA A 26 -13.64 0.09 15.67
C ALA A 26 -14.14 1.50 16.09
N ILE A 27 -14.39 2.40 15.14
CA ILE A 27 -15.02 3.71 15.43
C ILE A 27 -16.44 3.50 15.99
N ASN A 28 -17.25 2.68 15.33
CA ASN A 28 -18.63 2.42 15.78
C ASN A 28 -18.64 1.77 17.17
N ASN A 29 -17.80 0.76 17.39
CA ASN A 29 -17.67 0.10 18.70
C ASN A 29 -17.26 1.10 19.79
N GLY A 30 -16.33 2.00 19.49
CA GLY A 30 -15.92 3.04 20.44
C GLY A 30 -17.06 4.02 20.76
N LEU A 31 -17.87 4.40 19.77
CA LEU A 31 -19.04 5.27 19.99
C LEU A 31 -20.09 4.59 20.88
N GLU A 32 -20.38 3.31 20.64
CA GLU A 32 -21.29 2.53 21.49
C GLU A 32 -20.81 2.47 22.95
N LEU A 33 -19.49 2.32 23.16
CA LEU A 33 -18.92 2.31 24.51
C LEU A 33 -18.98 3.68 25.20
N LEU A 34 -18.84 4.79 24.44
CA LEU A 34 -19.03 6.14 24.98
C LEU A 34 -20.46 6.39 25.45
N ASP A 35 -21.45 5.91 24.70
CA ASP A 35 -22.86 6.04 25.07
C ASP A 35 -23.17 5.28 26.38
N LEU A 36 -22.49 4.17 26.63
CA LEU A 36 -22.60 3.41 27.88
C LEU A 36 -21.88 4.08 29.05
N SER A 37 -20.70 4.66 28.83
CA SER A 37 -19.82 5.16 29.91
C SER A 37 -20.22 6.54 30.45
N HIS A 38 -21.07 7.30 29.74
CA HIS A 38 -21.49 8.66 30.09
C HIS A 38 -20.32 9.63 30.38
N SER A 39 -19.12 9.32 29.88
CA SER A 39 -17.87 10.02 30.12
C SER A 39 -17.13 10.26 28.81
N ALA A 40 -16.93 11.53 28.45
CA ALA A 40 -16.38 11.93 27.14
C ALA A 40 -14.84 11.90 27.03
N GLN A 41 -14.11 11.43 28.06
CA GLN A 41 -12.64 11.48 28.10
C GLN A 41 -11.99 10.17 28.55
N GLY A 42 -12.54 9.04 28.10
CA GLY A 42 -12.03 7.68 28.39
C GLY A 42 -11.19 7.05 27.27
N ALA A 43 -10.82 5.79 27.50
CA ALA A 43 -10.09 4.96 26.53
C ALA A 43 -10.86 4.79 25.20
N GLU A 44 -12.19 4.85 25.27
CA GLU A 44 -13.12 4.79 24.15
C GLU A 44 -12.91 5.95 23.17
N PHE A 45 -12.74 7.17 23.70
CA PHE A 45 -12.46 8.35 22.89
C PHE A 45 -11.12 8.24 22.17
N THR A 46 -10.12 7.66 22.83
CA THR A 46 -8.81 7.37 22.23
C THR A 46 -8.93 6.33 21.12
N LEU A 47 -9.67 5.24 21.34
CA LEU A 47 -9.94 4.22 20.34
C LEU A 47 -10.61 4.80 19.08
N ILE A 48 -11.63 5.65 19.26
CA ILE A 48 -12.33 6.32 18.15
C ILE A 48 -11.35 7.18 17.36
N ARG A 49 -10.60 8.04 18.05
CA ARG A 49 -9.66 8.98 17.41
C ARG A 49 -8.60 8.23 16.61
N ASP A 50 -8.01 7.20 17.21
CA ASP A 50 -6.92 6.44 16.59
C ASP A 50 -7.45 5.62 15.39
N SER A 51 -8.64 5.04 15.50
CA SER A 51 -9.31 4.32 14.41
C SER A 51 -9.71 5.25 13.25
N ALA A 52 -10.21 6.46 13.54
CA ALA A 52 -10.52 7.48 12.54
C ALA A 52 -9.26 7.98 11.82
N ALA A 53 -8.16 8.17 12.54
CA ALA A 53 -6.87 8.53 11.96
C ALA A 53 -6.34 7.41 11.05
N GLN A 54 -6.47 6.14 11.46
CA GLN A 54 -6.09 4.97 10.66
C GLN A 54 -6.94 4.88 9.37
N ALA A 55 -8.26 4.98 9.47
CA ALA A 55 -9.16 4.97 8.31
C ALA A 55 -8.81 6.09 7.31
N THR A 56 -8.63 7.31 7.80
CA THR A 56 -8.27 8.47 6.98
C THR A 56 -6.95 8.25 6.25
N SER A 57 -5.96 7.68 6.95
CA SER A 57 -4.62 7.43 6.39
C SER A 57 -4.66 6.33 5.34
N ARG A 58 -5.43 5.26 5.57
CA ARG A 58 -5.70 4.19 4.58
C ARG A 58 -6.39 4.73 3.33
N ILE A 59 -7.42 5.58 3.48
CA ILE A 59 -8.10 6.22 2.34
C ILE A 59 -7.10 7.07 1.53
N ARG A 60 -6.29 7.90 2.21
CA ARG A 60 -5.28 8.72 1.55
C ARG A 60 -4.25 7.87 0.80
N PHE A 61 -3.79 6.77 1.42
CA PHE A 61 -2.85 5.85 0.80
C PHE A 61 -3.45 5.12 -0.41
N PHE A 62 -4.67 4.59 -0.31
CA PHE A 62 -5.35 3.96 -1.46
C PHE A 62 -5.67 4.94 -2.58
N ARG A 63 -6.00 6.19 -2.24
CA ARG A 63 -6.13 7.25 -3.24
C ARG A 63 -4.80 7.46 -3.97
N LEU A 64 -3.68 7.37 -3.26
CA LEU A 64 -2.33 7.47 -3.83
C LEU A 64 -2.00 6.25 -4.72
N ALA A 65 -2.20 5.03 -4.21
CA ALA A 65 -1.82 3.78 -4.87
C ALA A 65 -2.74 3.36 -6.03
N PHE A 66 -4.06 3.51 -5.89
CA PHE A 66 -5.05 3.02 -6.85
C PHE A 66 -5.70 4.13 -7.68
N GLY A 67 -5.79 5.34 -7.13
CA GLY A 67 -6.46 6.48 -7.78
C GLY A 67 -5.78 6.99 -9.05
N ALA A 68 -6.46 7.91 -9.75
CA ALA A 68 -5.90 8.61 -10.89
C ALA A 68 -4.62 9.38 -10.50
N ALA A 69 -3.68 9.47 -11.44
CA ALA A 69 -2.41 10.14 -11.27
C ALA A 69 -2.07 10.91 -12.54
N HIS A 70 -1.81 12.20 -12.42
CA HIS A 70 -1.48 13.08 -13.54
C HIS A 70 -0.07 13.67 -13.36
N LYS A 71 0.65 13.92 -14.46
CA LYS A 71 2.07 14.34 -14.42
C LYS A 71 2.28 15.77 -13.87
N ASP A 72 1.24 16.58 -13.85
CA ASP A 72 1.19 17.94 -13.26
C ASP A 72 1.01 17.93 -11.73
N GLN A 73 0.66 16.78 -11.16
CA GLN A 73 0.53 16.60 -9.72
C GLN A 73 1.85 16.09 -9.13
N ALA A 74 2.14 16.51 -7.90
CA ALA A 74 3.35 16.16 -7.18
C ALA A 74 3.05 15.70 -5.76
N VAL A 75 3.96 14.93 -5.17
CA VAL A 75 3.90 14.41 -3.80
C VAL A 75 5.23 14.70 -3.13
N SER A 76 5.18 15.46 -2.03
CA SER A 76 6.39 15.86 -1.30
C SER A 76 6.88 14.75 -0.37
N ALA A 77 8.18 14.74 -0.07
CA ALA A 77 8.75 13.79 0.88
C ALA A 77 8.09 13.84 2.28
N PRO A 78 7.83 15.02 2.89
CA PRO A 78 7.13 15.08 4.18
C PRO A 78 5.70 14.53 4.14
N GLU A 79 4.98 14.77 3.05
CA GLU A 79 3.63 14.21 2.84
C GLU A 79 3.68 12.69 2.81
N MET A 80 4.64 12.12 2.05
CA MET A 80 4.80 10.67 1.94
C MET A 80 5.20 10.03 3.27
N THR A 81 6.22 10.57 3.94
CA THR A 81 6.68 10.06 5.25
C THR A 81 5.57 10.09 6.30
N SER A 82 4.79 11.18 6.33
CA SER A 82 3.64 11.29 7.24
C SER A 82 2.55 10.27 6.90
N LEU A 83 2.22 10.13 5.61
CA LEU A 83 1.21 9.18 5.14
C LEU A 83 1.56 7.74 5.49
N LEU A 84 2.79 7.31 5.19
CA LEU A 84 3.24 5.94 5.41
C LEU A 84 3.26 5.58 6.89
N ARG A 85 3.71 6.50 7.75
CA ARG A 85 3.72 6.30 9.21
C ARG A 85 2.34 5.94 9.77
N HIS A 86 1.28 6.62 9.32
CA HIS A 86 -0.07 6.40 9.83
C HIS A 86 -0.81 5.27 9.11
N CYS A 87 -0.43 4.93 7.88
CA CYS A 87 -1.04 3.86 7.11
C CYS A 87 -0.66 2.46 7.62
N PHE A 88 0.54 2.33 8.18
CA PHE A 88 1.11 1.06 8.69
C PHE A 88 1.45 1.18 10.19
N PRO A 89 0.45 1.24 11.09
CA PRO A 89 0.70 1.40 12.54
C PRO A 89 1.07 0.08 13.26
N GLY A 90 1.19 -1.03 12.52
CA GLY A 90 1.39 -2.38 13.07
C GLY A 90 2.85 -2.84 13.05
N PRO A 91 3.09 -4.17 12.98
CA PRO A 91 4.45 -4.72 12.99
C PRO A 91 5.25 -4.43 11.69
N LEU A 92 4.60 -3.88 10.67
CA LEU A 92 5.25 -3.40 9.46
C LEU A 92 5.62 -1.92 9.62
N ARG A 93 6.91 -1.61 9.45
CA ARG A 93 7.42 -0.25 9.32
C ARG A 93 7.75 0.04 7.86
N VAL A 94 7.34 1.20 7.36
CA VAL A 94 7.74 1.69 6.04
C VAL A 94 8.56 2.96 6.19
N THR A 95 9.82 2.90 5.78
CA THR A 95 10.78 4.00 5.86
C THR A 95 10.95 4.63 4.48
N TRP A 96 10.75 5.95 4.40
CA TRP A 96 10.87 6.73 3.16
C TRP A 96 12.06 7.67 3.24
N GLU A 97 13.03 7.47 2.35
CA GLU A 97 14.32 8.17 2.34
C GLU A 97 14.54 8.98 1.06
N VAL A 98 13.48 9.14 0.25
CA VAL A 98 13.52 9.99 -0.93
C VAL A 98 13.25 11.42 -0.49
N GLU A 99 14.26 12.29 -0.62
CA GLU A 99 14.15 13.71 -0.25
C GLU A 99 13.45 14.54 -1.33
N GLU A 100 13.56 14.11 -2.60
CA GLU A 100 12.96 14.84 -3.71
C GLU A 100 11.42 14.77 -3.70
N THR A 101 10.80 15.81 -4.24
CA THR A 101 9.37 15.76 -4.55
C THR A 101 9.17 14.91 -5.81
N LEU A 102 8.30 13.91 -5.71
CA LEU A 102 8.01 13.01 -6.82
C LEU A 102 6.79 13.48 -7.61
N ILE A 103 6.82 13.29 -8.93
CA ILE A 103 5.59 13.35 -9.71
C ILE A 103 4.61 12.27 -9.25
N ARG A 104 3.33 12.58 -9.30
CA ARG A 104 2.26 11.74 -8.77
C ARG A 104 2.24 10.31 -9.34
N PRO A 105 2.56 10.05 -10.62
CA PRO A 105 2.64 8.68 -11.12
C PRO A 105 3.80 7.87 -10.54
N ARG A 106 4.97 8.47 -10.31
CA ARG A 106 6.12 7.77 -9.69
C ARG A 106 5.82 7.41 -8.24
N ALA A 107 5.19 8.31 -7.49
CA ALA A 107 4.69 8.02 -6.15
C ALA A 107 3.62 6.90 -6.15
N LYS A 108 2.71 6.87 -7.14
CA LYS A 108 1.70 5.80 -7.29
C LYS A 108 2.36 4.43 -7.44
N VAL A 109 3.35 4.33 -8.33
CA VAL A 109 4.09 3.09 -8.59
C VAL A 109 4.87 2.65 -7.35
N ALA A 110 5.50 3.59 -6.62
CA ALA A 110 6.16 3.30 -5.35
C ALA A 110 5.18 2.71 -4.30
N CYS A 111 3.97 3.27 -4.18
CA CYS A 111 2.96 2.74 -3.26
C CYS A 111 2.47 1.34 -3.66
N LEU A 112 2.32 1.05 -4.95
CA LEU A 112 1.99 -0.29 -5.42
C LEU A 112 3.12 -1.29 -5.11
N ALA A 113 4.39 -0.88 -5.25
CA ALA A 113 5.54 -1.69 -4.88
C ALA A 113 5.59 -1.97 -3.37
N ILE A 114 5.32 -0.96 -2.53
CA ILE A 114 5.19 -1.15 -1.06
C ILE A 114 4.10 -2.19 -0.74
N LEU A 115 2.93 -2.10 -1.39
CA LEU A 115 1.87 -3.09 -1.20
C LEU A 115 2.27 -4.50 -1.65
N CYS A 116 3.10 -4.64 -2.69
CA CYS A 116 3.62 -5.94 -3.10
C CYS A 116 4.54 -6.53 -2.03
N LEU A 117 5.47 -5.73 -1.49
CA LEU A 117 6.39 -6.20 -0.44
C LEU A 117 5.69 -6.46 0.90
N ASP A 118 4.63 -5.73 1.24
CA ASP A 118 3.79 -5.99 2.43
C ASP A 118 3.26 -7.44 2.43
N ARG A 119 2.92 -7.99 1.26
CA ARG A 119 2.46 -9.39 1.13
C ARG A 119 3.56 -10.41 1.45
N CYS A 120 4.82 -10.05 1.22
CA CYS A 120 5.94 -10.91 1.52
C CYS A 120 6.30 -10.94 3.02
N LEU A 121 5.66 -10.09 3.85
CA LEU A 121 5.99 -9.90 5.27
C LEU A 121 4.82 -10.29 6.19
N PRO A 122 4.45 -11.59 6.28
CA PRO A 122 3.28 -12.02 7.05
C PRO A 122 3.36 -11.71 8.55
N TYR A 123 4.58 -11.53 9.08
CA TYR A 123 4.84 -11.23 10.49
C TYR A 123 5.28 -9.77 10.71
N GLY A 124 5.18 -8.92 9.68
CA GLY A 124 5.75 -7.57 9.68
C GLY A 124 7.24 -7.56 9.37
N GLY A 125 7.90 -6.43 9.65
CA GLY A 125 9.28 -6.16 9.26
C GLY A 125 9.46 -4.71 8.83
N GLU A 126 10.46 -4.46 7.98
CA GLU A 126 10.74 -3.13 7.43
C GLU A 126 10.72 -3.17 5.91
N ILE A 127 10.03 -2.19 5.31
CA ILE A 127 10.16 -1.82 3.91
C ILE A 127 10.87 -0.48 3.84
N ARG A 128 11.93 -0.40 3.04
CA ARG A 128 12.70 0.83 2.83
C ARG A 128 12.52 1.31 1.40
N VAL A 129 12.25 2.60 1.23
CA VAL A 129 12.20 3.26 -0.07
C VAL A 129 13.31 4.28 -0.15
N ALA A 130 14.28 4.06 -1.04
CA ALA A 130 15.45 4.91 -1.18
C ALA A 130 15.79 5.17 -2.65
N PRO A 131 16.43 6.31 -2.98
CA PRO A 131 17.00 6.52 -4.30
C PRO A 131 18.07 5.48 -4.64
N HIS A 132 18.08 4.99 -5.88
CA HIS A 132 19.11 4.11 -6.43
C HIS A 132 19.49 4.57 -7.84
N GLY A 133 20.46 5.48 -7.93
CA GLY A 133 20.76 6.20 -9.17
C GLY A 133 19.55 7.03 -9.62
N ALA A 134 19.07 6.79 -10.84
CA ALA A 134 17.86 7.43 -11.36
C ALA A 134 16.55 6.71 -10.96
N ALA A 135 16.65 5.50 -10.40
CA ALA A 135 15.51 4.69 -9.97
C ALA A 135 15.19 4.91 -8.48
N LEU A 136 14.03 4.45 -8.04
CA LEU A 136 13.75 4.19 -6.62
C LEU A 136 13.88 2.70 -6.37
N ALA A 137 14.61 2.33 -5.32
CA ALA A 137 14.63 0.97 -4.81
C ALA A 137 13.67 0.88 -3.61
N ILE A 138 12.72 -0.04 -3.70
CA ILE A 138 11.83 -0.44 -2.61
C ILE A 138 12.31 -1.83 -2.18
N THR A 139 12.80 -1.96 -0.95
CA THR A 139 13.46 -3.17 -0.46
C THR A 139 12.89 -3.64 0.86
N THR A 140 13.04 -4.94 1.13
CA THR A 140 12.80 -5.53 2.45
C THR A 140 13.76 -6.69 2.68
N GLN A 141 14.10 -6.93 3.95
CA GLN A 141 14.90 -8.07 4.38
C GLN A 141 14.29 -8.68 5.64
N SER A 142 14.07 -9.99 5.65
CA SER A 142 13.49 -10.73 6.78
C SER A 142 13.79 -12.22 6.68
N GLU A 143 14.16 -12.87 7.78
CA GLU A 143 14.37 -14.33 7.84
C GLU A 143 13.09 -15.13 7.54
N GLY A 144 11.91 -14.51 7.69
CA GLY A 144 10.60 -15.11 7.42
C GLY A 144 9.94 -14.61 6.14
N LEU A 145 10.70 -14.04 5.20
CA LEU A 145 10.17 -13.46 3.97
C LEU A 145 9.51 -14.54 3.09
N ARG A 146 8.29 -14.25 2.64
CA ARG A 146 7.54 -15.12 1.72
C ARG A 146 7.48 -14.50 0.33
N ALA A 147 8.64 -14.34 -0.30
CA ALA A 147 8.74 -13.87 -1.68
C ALA A 147 8.35 -14.94 -2.73
N HIS A 148 8.19 -16.20 -2.30
CA HIS A 148 7.72 -17.34 -3.09
C HIS A 148 6.20 -17.30 -3.36
N ASP A 149 5.68 -16.10 -3.53
CA ASP A 149 4.27 -15.87 -3.81
C ASP A 149 4.01 -16.10 -5.31
N PRO A 150 3.02 -16.93 -5.71
CA PRO A 150 2.67 -17.12 -7.13
C PRO A 150 2.45 -15.81 -7.90
N TYR A 151 2.09 -14.72 -7.21
CA TYR A 151 1.82 -13.43 -7.82
C TYR A 151 3.07 -12.60 -8.11
N TRP A 152 4.25 -12.93 -7.56
CA TRP A 152 5.49 -12.21 -7.87
C TRP A 152 5.82 -12.25 -9.36
N SER A 153 5.51 -13.38 -10.00
CA SER A 153 5.70 -13.58 -11.45
C SER A 153 4.91 -12.58 -12.31
N LEU A 154 3.85 -11.96 -11.78
CA LEU A 154 3.11 -10.89 -12.47
C LEU A 154 3.97 -9.64 -12.69
N LEU A 155 4.94 -9.38 -11.80
CA LEU A 155 5.85 -8.24 -11.93
C LEU A 155 6.76 -8.37 -13.16
N ASP A 156 7.02 -9.60 -13.61
CA ASP A 156 7.74 -9.91 -14.84
C ASP A 156 6.85 -9.88 -16.10
N GLY A 157 5.61 -9.39 -15.97
CA GLY A 157 4.66 -9.27 -17.07
C GLY A 157 3.95 -10.58 -17.43
N ARG A 158 3.92 -11.56 -16.52
CA ARG A 158 3.11 -12.77 -16.72
C ARG A 158 1.60 -12.42 -16.78
N PRO A 159 0.80 -13.22 -17.49
CA PRO A 159 -0.64 -13.00 -17.58
C PRO A 159 -1.32 -13.01 -16.20
N ILE A 160 -2.31 -12.15 -16.03
CA ILE A 160 -3.11 -12.07 -14.80
C ILE A 160 -4.00 -13.33 -14.70
N PRO A 161 -3.96 -14.08 -13.58
CA PRO A 161 -4.79 -15.28 -13.42
C PRO A 161 -6.29 -14.96 -13.36
N GLU A 162 -7.12 -15.93 -13.74
CA GLU A 162 -8.58 -15.78 -13.72
C GLU A 162 -9.14 -15.59 -12.31
N ASP A 163 -8.50 -16.16 -11.31
CA ASP A 163 -8.93 -16.19 -9.91
C ASP A 163 -8.10 -15.27 -9.00
N LEU A 164 -7.45 -14.23 -9.56
CA LEU A 164 -6.66 -13.27 -8.78
C LEU A 164 -7.46 -12.72 -7.57
N PRO A 165 -6.99 -12.95 -6.32
CA PRO A 165 -7.67 -12.44 -5.14
C PRO A 165 -7.58 -10.90 -5.05
N PRO A 166 -8.57 -10.22 -4.45
CA PRO A 166 -8.50 -8.78 -4.19
C PRO A 166 -7.26 -8.37 -3.39
N ALA A 167 -6.80 -9.24 -2.48
CA ALA A 167 -5.62 -9.01 -1.65
C ALA A 167 -4.32 -8.84 -2.46
N GLU A 168 -4.31 -9.31 -3.71
CA GLU A 168 -3.13 -9.44 -4.56
C GLU A 168 -3.21 -8.57 -5.82
N VAL A 169 -4.24 -7.73 -5.92
CA VAL A 169 -4.51 -6.89 -7.09
C VAL A 169 -3.35 -5.95 -7.43
N GLN A 170 -2.56 -5.52 -6.44
CA GLN A 170 -1.37 -4.68 -6.62
C GLN A 170 -0.32 -5.32 -7.54
N PHE A 171 -0.15 -6.65 -7.51
CA PHE A 171 0.82 -7.35 -8.35
C PHE A 171 0.44 -7.26 -9.84
N ALA A 172 -0.86 -7.26 -10.14
CA ALA A 172 -1.35 -7.04 -11.50
C ALA A 172 -1.27 -5.56 -11.93
N LEU A 173 -1.49 -4.63 -10.99
CA LEU A 173 -1.53 -3.19 -11.28
C LEU A 173 -0.15 -2.56 -11.45
N LEU A 174 0.85 -3.02 -10.70
CA LEU A 174 2.19 -2.45 -10.67
C LEU A 174 2.86 -2.39 -12.06
N PRO A 175 3.06 -3.51 -12.78
CA PRO A 175 3.71 -3.50 -14.10
C PRO A 175 2.91 -2.67 -15.11
N HIS A 176 1.58 -2.78 -15.11
CA HIS A 176 0.71 -2.01 -16.00
C HIS A 176 0.79 -0.50 -15.74
N THR A 177 0.87 -0.10 -14.47
CA THR A 177 0.97 1.31 -14.08
C THR A 177 2.35 1.87 -14.38
N ALA A 178 3.42 1.10 -14.15
CA ALA A 178 4.78 1.49 -14.49
C ALA A 178 4.92 1.71 -16.00
N GLN A 179 4.47 0.74 -16.81
CA GLN A 179 4.52 0.82 -18.27
C GLN A 179 3.76 2.05 -18.81
N ARG A 180 2.53 2.31 -18.32
CA ARG A 180 1.72 3.47 -18.75
C ARG A 180 2.33 4.82 -18.41
N ASN A 181 3.32 4.85 -17.52
CA ASN A 181 4.00 6.08 -17.09
C ASN A 181 5.47 6.10 -17.50
N ASP A 182 5.87 5.25 -18.44
CA ASP A 182 7.24 5.17 -18.98
C ASP A 182 8.30 4.86 -17.90
N LEU A 183 7.91 4.17 -16.82
CA LEU A 183 8.79 3.75 -15.74
C LEU A 183 9.27 2.31 -15.96
N LYS A 184 10.56 2.07 -15.74
CA LYS A 184 11.15 0.74 -15.86
C LYS A 184 11.01 0.01 -14.54
N LEU A 185 10.25 -1.08 -14.55
CA LEU A 185 10.12 -1.97 -13.40
C LEU A 185 11.16 -3.09 -13.49
N SER A 186 11.84 -3.39 -12.39
CA SER A 186 12.51 -4.66 -12.17
C SER A 186 12.22 -5.19 -10.78
N ALA A 187 12.12 -6.52 -10.64
CA ALA A 187 11.87 -7.18 -9.37
C ALA A 187 12.85 -8.34 -9.19
N GLN A 188 13.38 -8.50 -7.98
CA GLN A 188 14.26 -9.60 -7.62
C GLN A 188 14.02 -10.01 -6.17
N HIS A 189 14.21 -11.29 -5.86
CA HIS A 189 14.11 -11.80 -4.51
C HIS A 189 15.03 -12.99 -4.27
N THR A 190 15.38 -13.19 -3.01
CA THR A 190 15.98 -14.39 -2.43
C THR A 190 15.06 -14.90 -1.32
N ASP A 191 15.51 -15.87 -0.53
CA ASP A 191 14.76 -16.40 0.62
C ASP A 191 14.54 -15.36 1.72
N ASP A 192 15.46 -14.40 1.87
CA ASP A 192 15.48 -13.42 2.96
C ASP A 192 15.41 -11.97 2.50
N TYR A 193 15.47 -11.71 1.19
CA TYR A 193 15.48 -10.35 0.63
C TYR A 193 14.53 -10.23 -0.57
N ALA A 194 13.87 -9.09 -0.69
CA ALA A 194 13.13 -8.73 -1.89
C ALA A 194 13.31 -7.26 -2.24
N GLN A 195 13.36 -6.98 -3.54
CA GLN A 195 13.50 -5.64 -4.08
C GLN A 195 12.66 -5.45 -5.33
N ILE A 196 12.03 -4.28 -5.40
CA ILE A 196 11.38 -3.75 -6.59
C ILE A 196 12.05 -2.40 -6.90
N SER A 197 12.53 -2.23 -8.13
CA SER A 197 13.12 -0.98 -8.63
C SER A 197 12.22 -0.33 -9.68
N ILE A 198 12.04 0.99 -9.63
CA ILE A 198 11.13 1.78 -10.49
C ILE A 198 11.69 3.11 -10.98
#